data_AF-A0AAW9EHU6-F1
#
_entry.id   AF-A0AAW9EHU6-F1
#
_cell.length_a   1.000
_cell.length_b   1.000
_cell.length_c   1.000
_cell.angle_alpha   90.00
_cell.angle_beta   90.00
_cell.angle_gamma   90.00
#
_symmetry.space_group_name_H-M   'P 1'
#
loop_
_entity.id
_entity.type
_entity.pdbx_description
1 polymer ?
#
loop_
_entity_poly.entity_id
_entity_poly.type
_entity_poly.pdbx_seq_one_letter_code
_entity_poly.pdbx_strand_id
1 'polypeptide(L)' 'MTQTYNADAIEVLTGLEPVRRRPGMYTDTTRPNHLGQEVIDNSVDEALAGHAKRVDVILHADQSLEVIDDGRGMPVD' A
#
# COMPACT_ATOMS: atom_id res chain seq x y z
N MET A 1 1.36 -36.76 21.67
CA MET A 1 1.07 -36.55 20.23
C MET A 1 2.30 -35.92 19.63
N THR A 2 3.08 -36.67 18.86
CA THR A 2 4.24 -36.16 18.14
C THR A 2 3.76 -35.18 17.09
N GLN A 3 4.07 -33.89 17.25
CA GLN A 3 3.81 -32.90 16.23
C GLN A 3 4.51 -33.34 14.95
N THR A 4 3.71 -33.53 13.90
CA THR A 4 4.16 -33.91 12.56
C THR A 4 4.86 -32.71 11.94
N TYR A 5 6.11 -32.46 12.34
CA TYR A 5 6.97 -31.46 11.73
C TYR A 5 7.76 -32.12 10.60
N ASN A 6 7.13 -32.19 9.43
CA ASN A 6 7.73 -32.65 8.18
C ASN A 6 7.81 -31.47 7.18
N ALA A 7 8.34 -31.71 5.98
CA ALA A 7 8.54 -30.66 4.97
C ALA A 7 7.23 -29.93 4.60
N ASP A 8 6.10 -30.62 4.63
CA ASP A 8 4.78 -30.06 4.31
C ASP A 8 4.30 -29.02 5.34
N ALA A 9 4.96 -28.93 6.50
CA ALA A 9 4.67 -27.91 7.51
C ALA A 9 5.21 -26.51 7.15
N ILE A 10 6.01 -26.39 6.07
CA ILE A 10 6.56 -25.13 5.60
C ILE A 10 5.63 -24.54 4.53
N GLU A 11 4.96 -23.43 4.88
CA GLU A 11 4.11 -22.66 3.97
C GLU A 11 4.92 -21.54 3.31
N VAL A 12 4.86 -21.44 1.98
CA VAL A 12 5.39 -20.30 1.22
C VAL A 12 4.23 -19.42 0.79
N LEU A 13 4.20 -18.20 1.29
CA LEU A 13 3.21 -17.20 0.95
C LEU A 13 3.63 -16.46 -0.33
N THR A 14 2.70 -16.27 -1.27
CA THR A 14 2.98 -15.70 -2.60
C THR A 14 2.23 -14.39 -2.85
N GLY A 15 2.75 -13.56 -3.75
CA GLY A 15 2.13 -12.27 -4.09
C GLY A 15 1.92 -11.39 -2.85
N LEU A 16 0.67 -11.02 -2.58
CA LEU A 16 0.29 -10.17 -1.44
C LEU A 16 -0.15 -10.97 -0.19
N GLU A 17 -0.08 -12.29 -0.22
CA GLU A 17 -0.41 -13.13 0.95
C GLU A 17 0.45 -12.81 2.19
N PRO A 18 1.77 -12.56 2.09
CA PRO A 18 2.57 -12.17 3.26
C PRO A 18 2.06 -10.87 3.89
N VAL A 19 1.72 -9.87 3.06
CA VAL A 19 1.22 -8.57 3.50
C VAL A 19 -0.10 -8.71 4.24
N ARG A 20 -1.02 -9.50 3.69
CA ARG A 20 -2.32 -9.78 4.33
C ARG A 20 -2.18 -10.59 5.62
N ARG A 21 -1.23 -11.54 5.68
CA ARG A 21 -1.00 -12.38 6.87
C ARG A 21 -0.32 -11.61 8.00
N ARG A 22 0.57 -10.67 7.67
CA ARG A 22 1.37 -9.89 8.61
C ARG A 22 1.31 -8.39 8.31
N PRO A 23 0.13 -7.75 8.38
CA PRO A 23 -0.02 -6.36 7.94
C PRO A 23 0.83 -5.38 8.76
N GLY A 24 1.03 -5.63 10.06
CA GLY A 24 1.85 -4.78 10.93
C GLY A 24 3.32 -4.67 10.55
N MET A 25 3.82 -5.53 9.65
CA MET A 25 5.16 -5.39 9.07
C MET A 25 5.21 -4.37 7.93
N TYR A 26 4.08 -4.10 7.28
CA TYR A 26 4.00 -3.32 6.03
C TYR A 26 3.20 -2.02 6.18
N THR A 27 2.31 -1.93 7.16
CA THR A 27 1.52 -0.73 7.42
C THR A 27 1.28 -0.56 8.91
N ASP A 28 1.11 0.70 9.34
CA ASP A 28 0.73 1.00 10.71
C ASP A 28 -0.73 0.60 10.97
N THR A 29 -0.93 -0.57 11.59
CA THR A 29 -2.26 -1.09 11.92
C THR A 29 -3.00 -0.29 13.00
N THR A 30 -2.30 0.60 13.73
CA THR A 30 -2.92 1.47 14.74
C THR A 30 -3.42 2.79 14.15
N ARG A 31 -2.90 3.18 12.98
CA ARG A 31 -3.28 4.38 12.23
C ARG A 31 -3.69 4.00 10.81
N PRO A 32 -4.97 3.67 10.57
CA PRO A 32 -5.43 3.19 9.25
C PRO A 32 -5.20 4.21 8.12
N ASN A 33 -5.09 5.50 8.46
CA ASN A 33 -4.77 6.57 7.51
C ASN A 33 -3.38 6.41 6.87
N HIS A 34 -2.50 5.56 7.42
CA HIS A 34 -1.19 5.24 6.83
C HIS A 34 -1.32 4.78 5.37
N LEU A 35 -2.35 3.99 5.05
CA LEU A 35 -2.59 3.54 3.67
C LEU A 35 -2.87 4.71 2.71
N GLY A 36 -3.58 5.74 3.17
CA GLY A 36 -3.81 6.95 2.39
C GLY A 36 -2.54 7.78 2.25
N GLN A 37 -1.73 7.84 3.32
CA GLN A 37 -0.44 8.53 3.30
C GLN A 37 0.50 7.95 2.24
N GLU A 38 0.61 6.63 2.12
CA GLU A 38 1.46 5.98 1.12
C GLU A 38 1.14 6.43 -0.33
N VAL A 39 -0.14 6.60 -0.66
CA VAL A 39 -0.54 7.07 -2.00
C VAL A 39 -0.23 8.55 -2.18
N ILE A 40 -0.48 9.36 -1.16
CA ILE A 40 -0.16 10.79 -1.17
C ILE A 40 1.35 11.01 -1.31
N ASP A 41 2.17 10.21 -0.62
CA ASP A 41 3.62 10.31 -0.65
C ASP A 41 4.16 10.04 -2.07
N ASN A 42 3.62 9.03 -2.79
CA ASN A 42 3.96 8.80 -4.20
C ASN A 42 3.61 10.00 -5.11
N SER A 43 2.45 10.63 -4.90
CA SER A 43 2.08 11.84 -5.65
C SER A 43 2.97 13.04 -5.31
N VAL A 44 3.41 13.16 -4.04
CA VAL A 44 4.36 14.19 -3.61
C VAL A 44 5.75 13.96 -4.21
N ASP A 45 6.19 12.71 -4.39
CA ASP A 45 7.46 12.39 -5.04
C ASP A 45 7.50 12.91 -6.49
N GLU A 46 6.38 12.83 -7.23
CA GLU A 46 6.27 13.46 -8.56
C GLU A 46 6.40 14.98 -8.49
N ALA A 47 5.86 15.62 -7.45
CA ALA A 47 5.99 17.05 -7.24
C ALA A 47 7.44 17.45 -6.88
N LEU A 48 8.10 16.65 -6.03
CA LEU A 48 9.52 16.83 -5.69
C LEU A 48 10.44 16.66 -6.90
N ALA A 49 10.09 15.76 -7.81
CA ALA A 49 10.77 15.58 -9.10
C ALA A 49 10.46 16.70 -10.11
N GLY A 50 9.56 17.63 -9.78
CA GLY A 50 9.16 18.76 -10.64
C GLY A 50 8.18 18.40 -11.74
N HIS A 51 7.52 17.24 -11.63
CA HIS A 51 6.57 16.74 -12.62
C HIS A 51 5.11 17.00 -12.25
N ALA A 52 4.77 17.01 -10.97
CA ALA A 52 3.45 17.40 -10.49
C ALA A 52 3.46 18.81 -9.88
N LYS A 53 2.33 19.51 -9.96
CA LYS A 53 2.09 20.82 -9.34
C LYS A 53 0.86 20.82 -8.44
N ARG A 54 -0.03 19.84 -8.61
CA ARG A 54 -1.29 19.76 -7.88
C ARG A 54 -1.53 18.32 -7.48
N VAL A 55 -1.88 18.15 -6.20
CA VAL A 55 -2.39 16.90 -5.65
C VAL A 55 -3.73 17.19 -5.00
N ASP A 56 -4.79 16.53 -5.47
CA ASP A 56 -6.12 16.58 -4.88
C ASP A 56 -6.34 15.32 -4.03
N VAL A 57 -6.81 15.49 -2.79
CA VAL A 57 -7.16 14.38 -1.89
C VAL A 57 -8.63 14.50 -1.52
N ILE A 58 -9.40 13.47 -1.84
CA ILE A 58 -10.87 13.45 -1.69
C ILE A 58 -11.25 12.29 -0.77
N LEU A 59 -11.83 12.59 0.39
CA LEU A 59 -12.50 11.61 1.22
C LEU A 59 -13.98 11.55 0.83
N HIS A 60 -14.41 10.42 0.28
CA HIS A 60 -15.79 10.21 -0.14
C HIS A 60 -16.71 9.85 1.04
N ALA A 61 -18.01 10.01 0.84
CA ALA A 61 -19.01 9.74 1.88
C ALA A 61 -19.03 8.27 2.34
N ASP A 62 -18.61 7.33 1.49
CA ASP A 62 -18.49 5.90 1.78
C ASP A 62 -17.18 5.51 2.50
N GLN A 63 -16.38 6.49 2.92
CA GLN A 63 -15.07 6.34 3.55
C GLN A 63 -13.95 5.86 2.61
N SER A 64 -14.18 5.81 1.30
CA SER A 64 -13.08 5.66 0.34
C SER A 64 -12.27 6.95 0.20
N LEU A 65 -10.99 6.82 -0.12
CA LEU A 65 -10.06 7.93 -0.32
C LEU A 65 -9.53 7.89 -1.75
N GLU A 66 -9.63 9.01 -2.46
CA GLU A 66 -9.07 9.21 -3.79
C GLU A 66 -7.94 10.24 -3.72
N VAL A 67 -6.85 9.95 -4.44
CA VAL A 67 -5.69 10.82 -4.59
C VAL A 67 -5.45 10.99 -6.09
N ILE A 68 -5.42 12.24 -6.54
CA ILE A 68 -5.22 12.60 -7.95
C ILE A 68 -4.02 13.53 -8.02
N ASP A 69 -3.05 13.21 -8.86
CA ASP A 69 -1.95 14.11 -9.22
C ASP A 69 -1.89 14.39 -10.72
N ASP A 70 -1.18 15.45 -11.08
CA ASP A 70 -0.87 15.83 -12.45
C ASP A 70 0.58 15.48 -12.85
N GLY A 71 1.15 14.44 -12.22
CA GLY A 71 2.49 13.94 -12.50
C GLY A 71 2.60 13.16 -13.82
N ARG A 72 3.67 12.38 -13.98
CA ARG A 72 3.91 11.62 -15.21
C ARG A 72 2.93 10.45 -15.40
N GLY A 73 2.33 9.99 -14.31
CA GLY A 73 1.56 8.75 -14.27
C GLY A 73 2.44 7.50 -14.19
N MET A 74 1.83 6.39 -13.77
CA MET A 74 2.49 5.09 -13.74
C MET A 74 2.80 4.61 -15.17
N PRO A 75 3.95 3.95 -15.42
CA PRO A 75 4.21 3.27 -16.69
C PRO A 75 3.13 2.22 -16.99
N VAL A 76 2.70 2.13 -18.25
CA VAL A 76 1.58 1.27 -18.69
C VAL A 76 1.93 0.36 -19.87
N ASP A 77 3.19 0.33 -20.27
CA ASP A 77 3.74 -0.55 -21.30
C ASP A 77 4.07 -1.96 -20.80
#